data_AF-A0A969HD83-F1
#
_entry.id   AF-A0A969HD83-F1
#
_cell.length_a   1.000
_cell.length_b   1.000
_cell.length_c   1.000
_cell.angle_alpha   90.00
_cell.angle_beta   90.00
_cell.angle_gamma   90.00
#
_symmetry.space_group_name_H-M   'P 1'
#
loop_
_entity.id
_entity.type
_entity.pdbx_description
1 polymer ?
#
loop_
_entity_poly.entity_id
_entity_poly.type
_entity_poly.pdbx_seq_one_letter_code
_entity_poly.pdbx_strand_id
1 'polypeptide(L)'
;MAQFQTSPEKEAKMAEWQQRDWPAWLETQLQFPFEASRTKDEDADDGLLTLRNPFPVGQRLTVLGLADVPMNDYEGVVVKVQRGANKGTVPLADLEVTPKDNVNYTPVQEFVVYWSSR
;
A
#
# COMPACT_ATOMS: atom_id res chain seq x y z
N MET A 1 2.76 34.89 13.13
CA MET A 1 2.46 33.45 13.28
C MET A 1 1.80 33.03 11.97
N ALA A 2 2.45 32.19 11.17
CA ALA A 2 1.93 31.81 9.86
C ALA A 2 0.74 30.86 10.06
N GLN A 3 -0.46 31.30 9.64
CA GLN A 3 -1.62 30.43 9.52
C GLN A 3 -1.37 29.52 8.32
N PHE A 4 -1.07 28.24 8.57
CA PHE A 4 -1.16 27.22 7.53
C PHE A 4 -2.64 27.09 7.17
N GLN A 5 -3.05 27.74 6.09
CA GLN A 5 -4.34 27.48 5.47
C GLN A 5 -4.31 26.04 4.94
N THR A 6 -4.89 25.10 5.69
CA THR A 6 -5.33 23.84 5.09
C THR A 6 -6.45 24.21 4.12
N SER A 7 -6.20 24.10 2.82
CA SER A 7 -7.23 24.34 1.80
C SER A 7 -8.45 23.45 2.08
N PRO A 8 -9.68 23.98 2.02
CA PRO A 8 -10.91 23.21 2.27
C PRO A 8 -11.05 21.99 1.34
N GLU A 9 -10.40 22.02 0.17
CA GLU A 9 -10.34 20.92 -0.78
C GLU A 9 -9.60 19.69 -0.23
N LYS A 10 -8.56 19.88 0.59
CA LYS A 10 -7.82 18.76 1.20
C LYS A 10 -8.64 18.09 2.30
N GLU A 11 -9.33 18.89 3.11
CA GLU A 11 -10.20 18.39 4.19
C GLU A 11 -11.39 17.61 3.61
N ALA A 12 -12.00 18.10 2.53
CA ALA A 12 -13.08 17.39 1.84
C ALA A 12 -12.60 16.04 1.26
N LYS A 13 -11.41 16.01 0.62
CA LYS A 13 -10.85 14.77 0.06
C LYS A 13 -10.48 13.76 1.15
N MET A 14 -9.95 14.23 2.29
CA MET A 14 -9.65 13.36 3.45
C MET A 14 -10.93 12.80 4.08
N ALA A 15 -12.00 13.60 4.19
CA ALA A 15 -13.28 13.12 4.70
C ALA A 15 -13.91 12.05 3.78
N GLU A 16 -13.79 12.21 2.47
CA GLU A 16 -14.20 11.19 1.50
C GLU A 16 -13.40 9.89 1.68
N TRP A 17 -12.08 10.00 1.80
CA TRP A 17 -11.19 8.85 2.02
C TRP A 17 -11.44 8.15 3.36
N GLN A 18 -11.86 8.85 4.41
CA GLN A 18 -12.21 8.24 5.69
C GLN A 18 -13.50 7.42 5.64
N GLN A 19 -14.47 7.81 4.81
CA GLN A 19 -15.74 7.11 4.66
C GLN A 19 -15.71 6.03 3.56
N ARG A 20 -14.61 5.96 2.80
CA ARG A 20 -14.46 5.04 1.68
C ARG A 20 -14.16 3.62 2.15
N ASP A 21 -14.85 2.65 1.57
CA ASP A 21 -14.46 1.24 1.65
C ASP A 21 -13.23 1.00 0.76
N TRP A 22 -12.05 1.12 1.37
CA TRP A 22 -10.77 0.99 0.66
C TRP A 22 -10.58 -0.37 -0.01
N PRO A 23 -10.82 -1.52 0.66
CA PRO A 23 -10.79 -2.82 0.00
C PRO A 23 -11.66 -2.88 -1.25
N ALA A 24 -12.94 -2.51 -1.15
CA ALA A 24 -13.87 -2.58 -2.28
C ALA A 24 -13.46 -1.61 -3.40
N TRP A 25 -13.03 -0.41 -3.07
CA TRP A 25 -12.58 0.56 -4.06
C TRP A 25 -11.33 0.09 -4.78
N LEU A 26 -10.29 -0.36 -4.06
CA LEU A 26 -9.05 -0.86 -4.65
C LEU A 26 -9.27 -2.09 -5.52
N GLU A 27 -10.22 -2.96 -5.18
CA GLU A 27 -10.58 -4.11 -6.02
C GLU A 27 -11.12 -3.68 -7.40
N THR A 28 -11.81 -2.54 -7.48
CA THR A 28 -12.32 -1.98 -8.75
C THR A 28 -11.28 -1.19 -9.53
N GLN A 29 -10.29 -0.60 -8.85
CA GLN A 29 -9.32 0.29 -9.48
C GLN A 29 -8.04 -0.43 -9.90
N LEU A 30 -7.61 -1.44 -9.15
CA LEU A 30 -6.34 -2.12 -9.40
C LEU A 30 -6.48 -3.18 -10.50
N GLN A 31 -5.54 -3.18 -11.42
CA GLN A 31 -5.40 -4.20 -12.45
C GLN A 31 -4.37 -5.23 -12.03
N PHE A 32 -4.82 -6.44 -11.69
CA PHE A 32 -3.96 -7.55 -11.32
C PHE A 32 -3.70 -8.50 -12.51
N PRO A 33 -2.52 -9.16 -12.56
CA PRO A 33 -1.36 -8.95 -11.70
C PRO A 33 -0.54 -7.71 -12.10
N PHE A 34 0.18 -7.10 -11.15
CA PHE A 34 1.10 -5.99 -11.43
C PHE A 34 2.39 -6.07 -10.62
N GLU A 35 3.44 -5.38 -11.09
CA GLU A 35 4.72 -5.30 -10.37
C GLU A 35 4.74 -4.12 -9.39
N ALA A 36 5.24 -4.37 -8.19
CA ALA A 36 5.51 -3.34 -7.18
C ALA A 36 6.82 -3.66 -6.46
N SER A 37 7.44 -2.65 -5.86
CA SER A 37 8.62 -2.79 -5.00
C SER A 37 8.21 -2.66 -3.56
N ARG A 38 8.79 -3.48 -2.67
CA ARG A 38 8.55 -3.35 -1.23
C ARG A 38 9.36 -2.18 -0.66
N THR A 39 8.67 -1.17 -0.14
CA THR A 39 9.23 0.01 0.52
C THR A 39 8.59 0.11 1.90
N LYS A 40 9.34 -0.22 2.97
CA LYS A 40 8.88 -0.01 4.34
C LYS A 40 9.90 0.85 5.09
N ASP A 41 9.37 1.71 5.95
CA ASP A 41 10.01 2.68 6.83
C ASP A 41 11.16 2.10 7.70
N GLU A 42 12.09 2.99 8.07
CA GLU A 42 13.45 2.76 8.56
C GLU A 42 13.60 1.92 9.86
N ASP A 43 12.49 1.60 10.55
CA ASP A 43 12.51 0.89 11.85
C ASP A 43 12.25 -0.63 11.77
N ALA A 44 12.01 -1.19 10.58
CA ALA A 44 11.75 -2.63 10.41
C ALA A 44 13.03 -3.50 10.32
N ASP A 45 14.19 -2.93 10.66
CA ASP A 45 15.49 -3.61 10.67
C ASP A 45 15.82 -4.19 12.05
N ASP A 46 14.89 -4.96 12.63
CA ASP A 46 15.30 -5.97 13.61
C ASP A 46 15.85 -7.17 12.80
N GLY A 47 17.13 -7.04 12.45
CA GLY A 47 17.94 -7.91 11.57
C GLY A 47 18.03 -9.40 11.95
N LEU A 48 17.14 -9.89 12.82
CA LEU A 48 16.98 -11.30 13.16
C LEU A 48 15.87 -12.00 12.35
N LEU A 49 14.88 -11.28 11.80
CA LEU A 49 13.79 -11.85 10.99
C LEU A 49 14.04 -11.82 9.47
N THR A 50 15.06 -11.08 9.01
CA THR A 50 15.36 -10.86 7.58
C THR A 50 15.96 -12.07 6.87
N LEU A 51 16.63 -12.98 7.59
CA LEU A 51 17.21 -14.21 7.01
C LEU A 51 16.17 -15.22 6.51
N ARG A 52 14.89 -15.07 6.88
CA ARG A 52 13.79 -15.96 6.44
C ARG A 52 12.59 -15.24 5.82
N ASN A 53 12.63 -13.93 5.62
CA ASN A 53 11.52 -13.21 5.01
C ASN A 53 11.54 -13.45 3.48
N PRO A 54 10.55 -14.14 2.89
CA PRO A 54 10.51 -14.39 1.44
C PRO A 54 10.33 -13.11 0.61
N PHE A 55 9.90 -12.02 1.24
CA PHE A 55 9.59 -10.73 0.61
C PHE A 55 10.35 -9.56 1.28
N PRO A 56 11.68 -9.49 1.20
CA PRO A 56 12.43 -8.43 1.87
C PRO A 56 12.21 -7.05 1.22
N VAL A 57 12.46 -5.99 2.00
CA VAL A 57 12.42 -4.59 1.53
C VAL A 57 13.41 -4.39 0.37
N GLY A 58 13.08 -3.50 -0.57
CA GLY A 58 13.87 -3.19 -1.75
C GLY A 58 13.74 -4.21 -2.89
N GLN A 59 12.95 -5.28 -2.72
CA GLN A 59 12.71 -6.26 -3.79
C GLN A 59 11.43 -5.97 -4.57
N ARG A 60 11.46 -6.31 -5.85
CA ARG A 60 10.27 -6.37 -6.71
C ARG A 60 9.46 -7.63 -6.45
N LEU A 61 8.16 -7.46 -6.43
CA LEU A 61 7.14 -8.46 -6.15
C LEU A 61 6.04 -8.34 -7.20
N THR A 62 5.41 -9.46 -7.55
CA THR A 62 4.19 -9.46 -8.34
C THR A 62 3.00 -9.47 -7.40
N VAL A 63 2.18 -8.43 -7.44
CA VAL A 63 0.91 -8.36 -6.73
C VAL A 63 -0.14 -9.13 -7.53
N LEU A 64 -0.77 -10.11 -6.90
CA LEU A 64 -1.72 -11.03 -7.54
C LEU A 64 -3.19 -10.66 -7.29
N GLY A 65 -3.47 -9.89 -6.24
CA GLY A 65 -4.83 -9.56 -5.82
C GLY A 65 -4.86 -9.05 -4.39
N LEU A 66 -6.04 -8.62 -3.93
CA LEU A 66 -6.28 -8.38 -2.51
C LEU A 66 -6.27 -9.71 -1.74
N ALA A 67 -5.82 -9.66 -0.49
CA ALA A 67 -5.93 -10.80 0.41
C ALA A 67 -7.36 -10.94 0.93
N ASP A 68 -7.80 -12.17 1.20
CA ASP A 68 -9.14 -12.46 1.72
C ASP A 68 -9.18 -12.23 3.24
N VAL A 69 -8.66 -11.09 3.69
CA VAL A 69 -8.63 -10.66 5.08
C VAL A 69 -9.17 -9.24 5.17
N PRO A 70 -9.94 -8.92 6.22
CA PRO A 70 -10.46 -7.57 6.39
C PRO A 70 -9.30 -6.58 6.61
N MET A 71 -9.49 -5.36 6.13
CA MET A 71 -8.60 -4.25 6.49
C MET A 71 -8.61 -4.07 8.01
N ASN A 72 -7.42 -3.99 8.60
CA ASN A 72 -7.25 -3.81 10.04
C ASN A 72 -6.40 -2.57 10.34
N ASP A 73 -6.37 -2.15 11.60
CA ASP A 73 -5.71 -0.92 12.05
C ASP A 73 -4.18 -1.00 12.10
N TYR A 74 -3.60 -2.20 11.92
CA TYR A 74 -2.15 -2.43 11.99
C TYR A 74 -1.50 -2.52 10.60
N GLU A 75 -2.18 -3.16 9.64
CA GLU A 75 -1.63 -3.50 8.33
C GLU A 75 -2.37 -2.80 7.18
N GLY A 76 -3.54 -2.20 7.45
CA GLY A 76 -4.38 -1.61 6.43
C GLY A 76 -4.89 -2.68 5.46
N VAL A 77 -4.83 -2.39 4.16
CA VAL A 77 -5.20 -3.33 3.10
C VAL A 77 -4.03 -4.26 2.83
N VAL A 78 -4.27 -5.56 2.87
CA VAL A 78 -3.25 -6.58 2.62
C VAL A 78 -3.44 -7.17 1.23
N VAL A 79 -2.34 -7.42 0.52
CA VAL A 79 -2.34 -7.98 -0.84
C VAL A 79 -1.60 -9.31 -0.91
N LYS A 80 -2.08 -10.20 -1.80
CA LYS A 80 -1.41 -11.44 -2.17
C LYS A 80 -0.25 -11.10 -3.11
N VAL A 81 0.95 -11.57 -2.80
CA VAL A 81 2.15 -11.35 -3.60
C VAL A 81 2.86 -12.65 -3.95
N GLN A 82 3.65 -12.57 -5.02
CA GLN A 82 4.52 -13.64 -5.47
C GLN A 82 5.92 -13.11 -5.79
N ARG A 83 6.94 -13.88 -5.40
CA ARG A 83 8.34 -13.68 -5.77
C ARG A 83 8.98 -15.03 -6.05
N GLY A 84 9.28 -15.30 -7.32
CA GLY A 84 9.73 -16.62 -7.76
C GLY A 84 8.69 -17.70 -7.40
N ALA A 85 9.12 -18.72 -6.66
CA ALA A 85 8.24 -19.79 -6.16
C ALA A 85 7.48 -19.43 -4.87
N ASN A 86 7.83 -18.34 -4.20
CA ASN A 86 7.24 -17.97 -2.92
C ASN A 86 5.96 -17.15 -3.14
N LYS A 87 4.89 -17.53 -2.45
CA LYS A 87 3.64 -16.77 -2.35
C LYS A 87 3.38 -16.39 -0.90
N GLY A 88 2.72 -15.26 -0.69
CA GLY A 88 2.31 -14.82 0.64
C GLY A 88 1.59 -13.49 0.57
N THR A 89 1.63 -12.74 1.65
CA THR A 89 0.89 -11.50 1.80
C THR A 89 1.75 -10.39 2.36
N VAL A 90 1.50 -9.15 1.94
CA VAL A 90 2.15 -7.95 2.46
C VAL A 90 1.14 -6.80 2.55
N PRO A 91 1.34 -5.83 3.46
CA PRO A 91 0.57 -4.59 3.46
C PRO A 91 0.72 -3.85 2.12
N LEU A 92 -0.37 -3.35 1.56
CA LEU A 92 -0.33 -2.49 0.37
C LEU A 92 0.41 -1.18 0.66
N ALA A 93 0.36 -0.70 1.90
CA ALA A 93 1.09 0.48 2.35
C ALA A 93 2.62 0.30 2.30
N ASP A 94 3.12 -0.95 2.33
CA ASP A 94 4.54 -1.27 2.20
C ASP A 94 4.99 -1.36 0.72
N LEU A 95 4.14 -1.01 -0.25
CA LEU A 95 4.42 -1.19 -1.67
C LEU A 95 4.46 0.13 -2.44
N GLU A 96 5.44 0.22 -3.34
CA GLU A 96 5.56 1.29 -4.32
C GLU A 96 5.41 0.73 -5.74
N VAL A 97 4.50 1.31 -6.52
CA VAL A 97 4.35 0.97 -7.94
C VAL A 97 5.28 1.86 -8.77
N THR A 98 6.02 1.28 -9.70
CA THR A 98 6.81 2.02 -10.70
C THR A 98 6.66 1.37 -12.07
N PRO A 99 6.67 2.14 -13.18
CA PRO A 99 6.80 3.59 -13.26
C PRO A 99 5.47 4.33 -12.98
N LYS A 100 5.51 5.67 -12.90
CA LYS A 100 4.33 6.51 -12.54
C LYS A 100 3.22 6.51 -13.58
N ASP A 101 3.51 6.04 -14.78
CA ASP A 101 2.56 5.85 -15.88
C ASP A 101 1.74 4.56 -15.72
N ASN A 102 2.10 3.67 -14.79
CA ASN A 102 1.33 2.49 -14.48
C ASN A 102 -0.06 2.89 -13.95
N VAL A 103 -1.11 2.26 -14.49
CA VAL A 103 -2.50 2.48 -14.08
C VAL A 103 -2.74 2.27 -12.57
N ASN A 104 -1.95 1.40 -11.95
CA ASN A 104 -2.01 1.11 -10.52
C ASN A 104 -1.21 2.09 -9.67
N TYR A 105 -0.42 2.99 -10.27
CA TYR A 105 0.36 3.98 -9.52
C TYR A 105 -0.54 4.88 -8.68
N THR A 106 -1.53 5.50 -9.31
CA THR A 106 -2.40 6.47 -8.62
C THR A 106 -3.24 5.82 -7.52
N PRO A 107 -3.95 4.70 -7.75
CA PRO A 107 -4.75 4.08 -6.69
C PRO A 107 -3.92 3.59 -5.50
N VAL A 108 -2.75 2.99 -5.75
CA VAL A 108 -1.84 2.57 -4.66
C VAL A 108 -1.33 3.78 -3.90
N GLN A 109 -0.89 4.83 -4.60
CA GLN A 109 -0.41 6.05 -3.96
C GLN A 109 -1.49 6.75 -3.13
N GLU A 110 -2.73 6.82 -3.61
CA GLU A 110 -3.83 7.39 -2.82
C GLU A 110 -4.07 6.62 -1.53
N PHE A 111 -4.04 5.28 -1.58
CA PHE A 111 -4.16 4.46 -0.39
C PHE A 111 -3.00 4.68 0.59
N VAL A 112 -1.75 4.69 0.10
CA VAL A 112 -0.56 4.95 0.92
C VAL A 112 -0.67 6.30 1.62
N VAL A 113 -1.05 7.35 0.90
CA VAL A 113 -1.20 8.71 1.45
C VAL A 113 -2.30 8.76 2.52
N TYR A 114 -3.45 8.13 2.26
CA TYR A 114 -4.51 8.02 3.25
C TYR A 114 -4.04 7.29 4.51
N TRP A 115 -3.38 6.13 4.34
CA TRP A 115 -2.91 5.30 5.44
C TRP A 115 -1.89 6.05 6.32
N SER A 116 -0.99 6.82 5.72
CA SER A 116 -0.04 7.67 6.46
C SER A 116 -0.67 8.91 7.12
N SER A 117 -1.89 9.28 6.72
CA SER A 117 -2.59 10.47 7.23
C SER A 117 -3.64 10.15 8.30
N ARG A 118 -3.77 8.88 8.69
CA ARG A 118 -4.70 8.40 9.71
C ARG A 118 -4.15 8.60 11.13
#